data_AF-A0A957FD96-F1
#
_entry.id   AF-A0A957FD96-F1
#
_cell.length_a   1.000
_cell.length_b   1.000
_cell.length_c   1.000
_cell.angle_alpha   90.00
_cell.angle_beta   90.00
_cell.angle_gamma   90.00
#
_symmetry.space_group_name_H-M   'P 1'
#
loop_
_entity.id
_entity.type
_entity.pdbx_description
1 polymer ?
#
loop_
_entity_poly.entity_id
_entity_poly.type
_entity_poly.pdbx_seq_one_letter_code
_entity_poly.pdbx_strand_id
1 'polypeptide(L)'
;MLRLKRIWNRLDLRLTALVLLLTVLPLLALETFALNSSQRTLEQQQFDHLNAVTVLKSDEINRWVRNGVQRLNNLAQRPLLREYADALTRPDTPAADAQQARDNLLNNHLLPIRTEDGGFWRLFLLDAADGQILVSTDSSTIGESRSTESYFIEGQKGAYVQNVYFASALGEPAMSIGTPVRNSAGEVVAVLAGHLDLTELADIVGQSVDLTQTEDAYLINAAHFFITDPRFVGNVALRETIHTDGVNRCLQGQSGHGVYTDYRGTAVFGAYRWLPERELCVLTEIDEAEALASINALRQSWLLVGALVLAGVATSGLFFTRSITTPLRQLTQGAERVGQGDLQHQIPVRGQDEIGQLTTSFNQMTHSLRHAQQAAAAALASQTAIARQNARLVEQTRESEARYRAIVEHAAIGIARVDMAGRPVQVNPAMQAMLGYSEAELSQMVFTEFTHPEDAANDMALYQELIAGDRNLYHIEKRYIAKDGRLVWVQLIASLVRDADGEPQFAIGLVHDITTQKESQQELQRYRDRLEELVAARTAALRHSEARFRALFEAVPIPVLVTR
;
A
#
# COMPACT_ATOMS: atom_id res chain seq x y z
N MET A 1 4.81 -18.93 2.68
CA MET A 1 5.33 -17.57 2.93
C MET A 1 5.94 -16.83 1.71
N LEU A 2 6.85 -17.43 0.91
CA LEU A 2 7.53 -16.71 -0.20
C LEU A 2 6.61 -16.30 -1.37
N ARG A 3 5.59 -17.09 -1.73
CA ARG A 3 4.63 -16.75 -2.81
C ARG A 3 3.73 -15.56 -2.46
N LEU A 4 3.19 -15.50 -1.24
CA LEU A 4 2.35 -14.39 -0.76
C LEU A 4 3.11 -13.07 -0.68
N LYS A 5 4.35 -13.07 -0.19
CA LYS A 5 5.21 -11.87 -0.17
C LYS A 5 5.43 -11.30 -1.58
N ARG A 6 5.53 -12.17 -2.60
CA ARG A 6 5.63 -11.77 -4.01
C ARG A 6 4.34 -11.18 -4.58
N ILE A 7 3.17 -11.68 -4.18
CA ILE A 7 1.87 -11.19 -4.65
C ILE A 7 1.59 -9.78 -4.10
N TRP A 8 1.80 -9.56 -2.81
CA TRP A 8 1.58 -8.26 -2.18
C TRP A 8 2.55 -7.19 -2.69
N ASN A 9 3.84 -7.52 -2.87
CA ASN A 9 4.79 -6.59 -3.49
C ASN A 9 4.40 -6.24 -4.94
N ARG A 10 3.78 -7.17 -5.70
CA ARG A 10 3.27 -6.87 -7.04
C ARG A 10 2.04 -5.96 -7.01
N LEU A 11 1.18 -6.09 -5.99
CA LEU A 11 0.00 -5.23 -5.82
C LEU A 11 0.41 -3.80 -5.47
N ASP A 12 1.33 -3.63 -4.51
CA ASP A 12 1.87 -2.33 -4.12
C ASP A 12 2.50 -1.60 -5.32
N LEU A 13 3.31 -2.33 -6.11
CA LEU A 13 3.96 -1.78 -7.29
C LEU A 13 2.95 -1.38 -8.38
N ARG A 14 1.88 -2.17 -8.58
CA ARG A 14 0.85 -1.86 -9.57
C ARG A 14 0.02 -0.63 -9.19
N LEU A 15 -0.39 -0.53 -7.93
CA LEU A 15 -1.18 0.61 -7.46
C LEU A 15 -0.36 1.91 -7.50
N THR A 16 0.88 1.87 -7.01
CA THR A 16 1.79 3.03 -7.07
C THR A 16 2.10 3.44 -8.50
N ALA A 17 2.37 2.48 -9.40
CA ALA A 17 2.59 2.76 -10.81
C ALA A 17 1.34 3.37 -11.48
N LEU A 18 0.14 2.88 -11.15
CA LEU A 18 -1.11 3.38 -11.71
C LEU A 18 -1.42 4.80 -11.24
N VAL A 19 -1.21 5.11 -9.96
CA VAL A 19 -1.35 6.47 -9.41
C VAL A 19 -0.36 7.41 -10.10
N LEU A 20 0.93 7.04 -10.16
CA LEU A 20 1.94 7.84 -10.83
C LEU A 20 1.61 8.04 -12.31
N LEU A 21 1.17 7.01 -13.03
CA LEU A 21 0.86 7.11 -14.45
C LEU A 21 -0.35 8.03 -14.71
N LEU A 22 -1.39 7.94 -13.88
CA LEU A 22 -2.59 8.80 -13.96
C LEU A 22 -2.31 10.27 -13.62
N THR A 23 -1.28 10.56 -12.83
CA THR A 23 -0.96 11.94 -12.43
C THR A 23 0.14 12.56 -13.27
N VAL A 24 1.17 11.78 -13.63
CA VAL A 24 2.35 12.29 -14.31
C VAL A 24 2.04 12.61 -15.77
N LEU A 25 1.24 11.77 -16.45
CA LEU A 25 0.90 12.02 -17.86
C LEU A 25 0.11 13.31 -18.06
N PRO A 26 -0.99 13.60 -17.31
CA PRO A 26 -1.69 14.87 -17.43
C PRO A 26 -0.82 16.06 -17.04
N LEU A 27 0.05 15.90 -16.04
CA LEU A 27 0.91 16.97 -15.57
C LEU A 27 1.97 17.35 -16.61
N LEU A 28 2.61 16.37 -17.25
CA LEU A 28 3.52 16.60 -18.37
C LEU A 28 2.78 17.19 -19.58
N ALA A 29 1.55 16.75 -19.86
CA ALA A 29 0.74 17.33 -20.93
C ALA A 29 0.38 18.80 -20.65
N LEU A 30 0.04 19.13 -19.41
CA LEU A 30 -0.26 20.50 -19.00
C LEU A 30 0.99 21.39 -19.03
N GLU A 31 2.12 20.89 -18.55
CA GLU A 31 3.40 21.61 -18.55
C GLU A 31 3.88 21.89 -19.99
N THR A 32 3.85 20.89 -20.86
CA THR A 32 4.20 21.07 -22.28
C THR A 32 3.25 22.03 -23.00
N PHE A 33 1.94 21.95 -22.72
CA PHE A 33 0.96 22.89 -23.25
C PHE A 33 1.24 24.33 -22.76
N ALA A 34 1.48 24.51 -21.46
CA ALA A 34 1.75 25.82 -20.87
C ALA A 34 3.02 26.45 -21.45
N LEU A 35 4.12 25.69 -21.54
CA LEU A 35 5.37 26.19 -22.11
C LEU A 35 5.22 26.57 -23.59
N ASN A 36 4.56 25.72 -24.39
CA ASN A 36 4.33 26.00 -25.80
C ASN A 36 3.40 27.21 -26.00
N SER A 37 2.36 27.34 -25.17
CA SER A 37 1.47 28.50 -25.22
C SER A 37 2.19 29.78 -24.80
N SER A 38 2.98 29.76 -23.72
CA SER A 38 3.74 30.92 -23.26
C SER A 38 4.78 31.37 -24.28
N GLN A 39 5.48 30.41 -24.90
CA GLN A 39 6.46 30.70 -25.94
C GLN A 39 5.81 31.43 -27.12
N ARG A 40 4.71 30.89 -27.68
CA ARG A 40 4.00 31.53 -28.81
C ARG A 40 3.51 32.94 -28.48
N THR A 41 2.96 33.16 -27.29
CA THR A 41 2.48 34.49 -26.87
C THR A 41 3.65 35.47 -26.76
N LEU A 42 4.77 35.06 -26.18
CA LEU A 42 5.94 35.91 -26.02
C LEU A 42 6.61 36.21 -27.36
N GLU A 43 6.76 35.21 -28.25
CA GLU A 43 7.23 35.42 -29.62
C GLU A 43 6.36 36.47 -30.35
N GLN A 44 5.04 36.34 -30.25
CA GLN A 44 4.12 37.31 -30.85
C GLN A 44 4.29 38.71 -30.25
N GLN A 45 4.43 38.83 -28.92
CA GLN A 45 4.65 40.11 -28.26
C GLN A 45 5.96 40.78 -28.70
N GLN A 46 7.04 40.00 -28.87
CA GLN A 46 8.31 40.51 -29.37
C GLN A 46 8.17 41.00 -30.81
N PHE A 47 7.47 40.26 -31.67
CA PHE A 47 7.19 40.73 -33.02
C PHE A 47 6.30 41.97 -33.05
N ASP A 48 5.26 42.06 -32.22
CA ASP A 48 4.39 43.23 -32.14
C ASP A 48 5.17 44.48 -31.70
N HIS A 49 6.07 44.33 -30.70
CA HIS A 49 7.00 45.37 -30.27
C HIS A 49 7.92 45.83 -31.40
N LEU A 50 8.67 44.90 -32.00
CA LEU A 50 9.60 45.24 -33.09
C LEU A 50 8.88 45.88 -34.27
N ASN A 51 7.72 45.36 -34.68
CA ASN A 51 6.92 45.96 -35.75
C ASN A 51 6.48 47.38 -35.41
N ALA A 52 6.07 47.65 -34.17
CA ALA A 52 5.70 49.00 -33.74
C ALA A 52 6.90 49.94 -33.82
N VAL A 53 8.08 49.52 -33.33
CA VAL A 53 9.32 50.29 -33.42
C VAL A 53 9.71 50.55 -34.88
N THR A 54 9.69 49.53 -35.75
CA THR A 54 9.99 49.68 -37.18
C THR A 54 9.04 50.65 -37.87
N VAL A 55 7.74 50.60 -37.54
CA VAL A 55 6.73 51.52 -38.08
C VAL A 55 6.99 52.96 -37.62
N LEU A 56 7.23 53.17 -36.33
CA LEU A 56 7.53 54.49 -35.77
C LEU A 56 8.78 55.10 -36.42
N LYS A 57 9.86 54.31 -36.56
CA LYS A 57 11.09 54.73 -37.24
C LYS A 57 10.83 55.09 -38.70
N SER A 58 10.07 54.26 -39.40
CA SER A 58 9.68 54.52 -40.79
C SER A 58 8.93 55.85 -40.95
N ASP A 59 8.01 56.14 -40.03
CA ASP A 59 7.24 57.38 -40.04
C ASP A 59 8.10 58.59 -39.68
N GLU A 60 9.05 58.45 -38.75
CA GLU A 60 10.03 59.48 -38.40
C GLU A 60 10.95 59.82 -39.57
N ILE A 61 11.50 58.80 -40.26
CA ILE A 61 12.32 58.98 -41.47
C ILE A 61 11.53 59.74 -42.53
N ASN A 62 10.29 59.31 -42.79
CA ASN A 62 9.43 59.98 -43.77
C ASN A 62 9.11 61.42 -43.35
N ARG A 63 8.91 61.68 -42.06
CA ARG A 63 8.68 63.03 -41.53
C ARG A 63 9.92 63.90 -41.68
N TRP A 64 11.09 63.38 -41.35
CA TRP A 64 12.37 64.06 -41.49
C TRP A 64 12.61 64.50 -42.94
N VAL A 65 12.42 63.60 -43.93
CA VAL A 65 12.53 63.95 -45.36
C VAL A 65 11.49 65.00 -45.76
N ARG A 66 10.22 64.83 -45.38
CA ARG A 66 9.16 65.80 -45.69
C ARG A 66 9.46 67.19 -45.12
N ASN A 67 9.97 67.26 -43.90
CA ASN A 67 10.37 68.51 -43.25
C ASN A 67 11.52 69.17 -44.02
N GLY A 68 12.51 68.39 -44.46
CA GLY A 68 13.58 68.87 -45.34
C GLY A 68 13.04 69.48 -46.64
N VAL A 69 12.13 68.78 -47.32
CA VAL A 69 11.48 69.27 -48.55
C VAL A 69 10.71 70.57 -48.30
N GLN A 70 9.92 70.63 -47.22
CA GLN A 70 9.16 71.83 -46.87
C GLN A 70 10.08 73.02 -46.55
N ARG A 71 11.16 72.81 -45.79
CA ARG A 71 12.14 73.87 -45.49
C ARG A 71 12.76 74.42 -46.77
N LEU A 72 13.24 73.56 -47.66
CA LEU A 72 13.88 74.00 -48.91
C LEU A 72 12.89 74.69 -49.86
N ASN A 73 11.66 74.18 -49.98
CA ASN A 73 10.62 74.79 -50.79
C ASN A 73 10.19 76.16 -50.25
N ASN A 74 10.04 76.30 -48.91
CA ASN A 74 9.77 77.58 -48.28
C ASN A 74 10.90 78.59 -48.52
N LEU A 75 12.16 78.13 -48.51
CA LEU A 75 13.32 78.96 -48.83
C LEU A 75 13.28 79.43 -50.29
N ALA A 76 13.05 78.51 -51.24
CA ALA A 76 12.94 78.83 -52.68
C ALA A 76 11.83 79.83 -53.03
N GLN A 77 10.78 79.89 -52.20
CA GLN A 77 9.65 80.79 -52.40
C GLN A 77 9.84 82.19 -51.77
N ARG A 78 10.91 82.43 -51.00
CA ARG A 78 11.16 83.73 -50.38
C ARG A 78 11.37 84.82 -51.46
N PRO A 79 10.69 85.98 -51.38
CA PRO A 79 10.79 87.02 -52.40
C PRO A 79 12.22 87.48 -52.70
N LEU A 80 13.03 87.75 -51.66
CA LEU A 80 14.41 88.20 -51.82
C LEU A 80 15.32 87.12 -52.42
N LEU A 81 15.13 85.84 -52.07
CA LEU A 81 15.91 84.76 -52.67
C LEU A 81 15.64 84.65 -54.17
N ARG A 82 14.36 84.77 -54.57
CA ARG A 82 13.97 84.75 -55.99
C ARG A 82 14.57 85.92 -56.76
N GLU A 83 14.60 87.11 -56.16
CA GLU A 83 15.22 88.31 -56.74
C GLU A 83 16.74 88.13 -56.93
N TYR A 84 17.44 87.63 -55.90
CA TYR A 84 18.88 87.37 -56.01
C TYR A 84 19.18 86.26 -57.02
N ALA A 85 18.41 85.17 -57.04
CA ALA A 85 18.58 84.10 -58.02
C ALA A 85 18.37 84.58 -59.47
N ASP A 86 17.36 85.42 -59.70
CA ASP A 86 17.09 86.01 -61.01
C ASP A 86 18.18 87.02 -61.43
N ALA A 87 18.74 87.80 -60.49
CA ALA A 87 19.88 88.67 -60.78
C ALA A 87 21.14 87.89 -61.16
N LEU A 88 21.39 86.74 -60.52
CA LEU A 88 22.57 85.91 -60.76
C LEU A 88 22.56 85.14 -62.07
N THR A 89 21.38 84.91 -62.65
CA THR A 89 21.17 84.13 -63.87
C THR A 89 21.00 85.02 -65.11
N ARG A 90 20.82 86.34 -64.92
CA ARG A 90 20.77 87.31 -66.00
C ARG A 90 22.17 87.63 -66.55
N PRO A 91 22.41 87.50 -67.88
CA PRO A 91 23.72 87.77 -68.48
C PRO A 91 24.19 89.22 -68.33
N ASP A 92 23.25 90.16 -68.28
CA ASP A 92 23.50 91.61 -68.30
C ASP A 92 23.70 92.20 -66.89
N THR A 93 23.66 91.40 -65.83
CA THR A 93 23.81 91.87 -64.45
C THR A 93 25.25 92.35 -64.21
N PRO A 94 25.47 93.59 -63.72
CA PRO A 94 26.80 94.08 -63.39
C PRO A 94 27.52 93.18 -62.37
N ALA A 95 28.82 92.96 -62.54
CA ALA A 95 29.59 92.07 -61.67
C ALA A 95 29.50 92.44 -60.17
N ALA A 96 29.41 93.73 -59.85
CA ALA A 96 29.23 94.22 -58.48
C ALA A 96 27.86 93.80 -57.89
N ASP A 97 26.79 93.95 -58.67
CA ASP A 97 25.43 93.58 -58.26
C ASP A 97 25.28 92.07 -58.14
N ALA A 98 25.88 91.32 -59.07
CA ALA A 98 25.95 89.87 -59.02
C ALA A 98 26.70 89.40 -57.77
N GLN A 99 27.87 89.97 -57.46
CA GLN A 99 28.62 89.62 -56.25
C GLN A 99 27.81 89.95 -54.98
N GLN A 100 27.16 91.12 -54.92
CA GLN A 100 26.34 91.48 -53.78
C GLN A 100 25.10 90.56 -53.63
N ALA A 101 24.48 90.13 -54.74
CA ALA A 101 23.41 89.15 -54.72
C ALA A 101 23.91 87.78 -54.22
N ARG A 102 25.12 87.33 -54.60
CA ARG A 102 25.72 86.10 -54.06
C ARG A 102 25.92 86.20 -52.55
N ASP A 103 26.53 87.30 -52.09
CA ASP A 103 26.84 87.50 -50.67
C ASP A 103 25.56 87.59 -49.82
N ASN A 104 24.52 88.28 -50.30
CA ASN A 104 23.23 88.37 -49.63
C ASN A 104 22.50 87.02 -49.61
N LEU A 105 22.50 86.27 -50.72
CA LEU A 105 21.86 84.95 -50.78
C LEU A 105 22.58 83.96 -49.85
N LEU A 106 23.91 83.98 -49.82
CA LEU A 106 24.68 83.12 -48.93
C LEU A 106 24.46 83.46 -47.46
N ASN A 107 24.72 84.71 -47.06
CA ASN A 107 24.77 85.10 -45.66
C ASN A 107 23.39 85.28 -45.01
N ASN A 108 22.38 85.73 -45.78
CA ASN A 108 21.05 86.04 -45.22
C ASN A 108 20.03 84.92 -45.45
N HIS A 109 20.32 83.95 -46.32
CA HIS A 109 19.36 82.90 -46.67
C HIS A 109 19.90 81.48 -46.52
N LEU A 110 21.07 81.15 -47.08
CA LEU A 110 21.58 79.77 -47.04
C LEU A 110 22.26 79.42 -45.72
N LEU A 111 23.17 80.26 -45.21
CA LEU A 111 23.89 79.99 -43.97
C LEU A 111 22.98 79.85 -42.75
N PRO A 112 21.97 80.72 -42.51
CA PRO A 112 21.09 80.58 -41.36
C PRO A 112 20.34 79.25 -41.32
N ILE A 113 19.89 78.73 -42.47
CA ILE A 113 19.19 77.45 -42.55
C ILE A 113 20.13 76.29 -42.18
N ARG A 114 21.40 76.36 -42.58
CA ARG A 114 22.41 75.36 -42.20
C ARG A 114 22.75 75.42 -40.71
N THR A 115 22.83 76.60 -40.11
CA THR A 115 23.35 76.78 -38.74
C THR A 115 22.28 76.78 -37.65
N GLU A 116 21.06 77.24 -37.94
CA GLU A 116 20.00 77.44 -36.95
C GLU A 116 18.89 76.37 -37.04
N ASP A 117 18.49 75.98 -38.26
CA ASP A 117 17.36 75.07 -38.49
C ASP A 117 17.78 73.60 -38.66
N GLY A 118 19.07 73.33 -38.88
CA GLY A 118 19.62 71.98 -39.07
C GLY A 118 19.10 71.25 -40.32
N GLY A 119 19.40 69.97 -40.42
CA GLY A 119 18.88 69.08 -41.47
C GLY A 119 19.55 69.16 -42.84
N PHE A 120 20.38 70.18 -43.10
CA PHE A 120 21.22 70.26 -44.31
C PHE A 120 22.65 70.60 -43.95
N TRP A 121 23.61 69.77 -44.34
CA TRP A 121 25.03 70.06 -44.12
C TRP A 121 25.64 70.92 -45.22
N ARG A 122 25.00 70.97 -46.41
CA ARG A 122 25.38 71.87 -47.52
C ARG A 122 24.15 72.31 -48.31
N LEU A 123 24.10 73.59 -48.66
CA LEU A 123 23.07 74.23 -49.49
C LEU A 123 23.72 74.99 -50.65
N PHE A 124 23.09 74.97 -51.82
CA PHE A 124 23.62 75.62 -53.02
C PHE A 124 22.52 75.95 -54.04
N LEU A 125 22.79 76.97 -54.86
CA LEU A 125 21.94 77.44 -55.94
C LEU A 125 22.59 77.11 -57.28
N LEU A 126 21.85 76.45 -58.17
CA LEU A 126 22.30 76.01 -59.48
C LEU A 126 21.61 76.83 -60.57
N ASP A 127 22.33 77.24 -61.60
CA ASP A 127 21.74 77.82 -62.80
C ASP A 127 20.84 76.78 -63.50
N ALA A 128 19.60 77.16 -63.86
CA ALA A 128 18.68 76.25 -64.53
C ALA A 128 19.15 75.86 -65.95
N ALA A 129 19.98 76.68 -66.62
CA ALA A 129 20.41 76.46 -67.98
C ALA A 129 21.51 75.39 -68.12
N ASP A 130 22.53 75.42 -67.25
CA ASP A 130 23.72 74.57 -67.38
C ASP A 130 24.09 73.81 -66.09
N GLY A 131 23.32 74.01 -65.02
CA GLY A 131 23.53 73.36 -63.73
C GLY A 131 24.80 73.80 -63.01
N GLN A 132 25.40 74.94 -63.37
CA GLN A 132 26.54 75.48 -62.63
C GLN A 132 26.13 75.99 -61.25
N ILE A 133 26.96 75.71 -60.24
CA ILE A 133 26.78 76.21 -58.87
C ILE A 133 27.11 77.71 -58.83
N LEU A 134 26.08 78.54 -58.64
CA LEU A 134 26.19 80.00 -58.57
C LEU A 134 26.55 80.47 -57.15
N VAL A 135 25.95 79.84 -56.14
CA VAL A 135 26.16 80.13 -54.71
C VAL A 135 26.17 78.81 -53.95
N SER A 136 27.06 78.66 -52.97
CA SER A 136 27.15 77.47 -52.12
C SER A 136 27.60 77.84 -50.72
N THR A 137 27.10 77.11 -49.72
CA THR A 137 27.63 77.16 -48.35
C THR A 137 29.03 76.56 -48.23
N ASP A 138 29.54 75.98 -49.32
CA ASP A 138 30.91 75.53 -49.49
C ASP A 138 31.49 76.20 -50.75
N SER A 139 32.31 77.23 -50.54
CA SER A 139 32.85 78.06 -51.62
C SER A 139 33.74 77.29 -52.60
N SER A 140 34.28 76.12 -52.22
CA SER A 140 35.12 75.30 -53.10
C SER A 140 34.36 74.72 -54.30
N THR A 141 33.04 74.61 -54.19
CA THR A 141 32.16 73.99 -55.19
C THR A 141 31.61 74.96 -56.23
N ILE A 142 31.82 76.27 -56.05
CA ILE A 142 31.26 77.31 -56.94
C ILE A 142 31.86 77.17 -58.35
N GLY A 143 30.99 77.19 -59.37
CA GLY A 143 31.36 77.01 -60.78
C GLY A 143 31.39 75.56 -61.27
N GLU A 144 31.29 74.57 -60.37
CA GLU A 144 31.10 73.18 -60.80
C GLU A 144 29.69 72.96 -61.38
N SER A 145 29.56 72.10 -62.39
CA SER A 145 28.26 71.71 -62.94
C SER A 145 27.71 70.45 -62.26
N ARG A 146 26.39 70.45 -62.03
CA ARG A 146 25.59 69.30 -61.55
C ARG A 146 24.45 68.94 -62.52
N SER A 147 24.65 69.25 -63.81
CA SER A 147 23.64 69.06 -64.86
C SER A 147 23.16 67.62 -65.04
N THR A 148 23.95 66.63 -64.62
CA THR A 148 23.61 65.20 -64.71
C THR A 148 22.91 64.64 -63.47
N GLU A 149 22.84 65.41 -62.38
CA GLU A 149 22.27 64.93 -61.12
C GLU A 149 20.74 64.93 -61.14
N SER A 150 20.13 63.89 -60.56
CA SER A 150 18.66 63.75 -60.59
C SER A 150 17.97 64.85 -59.78
N TYR A 151 18.54 65.26 -58.64
CA TYR A 151 18.03 66.38 -57.84
C TYR A 151 18.03 67.70 -58.61
N PHE A 152 18.89 67.86 -59.62
CA PHE A 152 18.88 69.03 -60.49
C PHE A 152 17.82 68.88 -61.59
N ILE A 153 17.89 67.80 -62.37
CA ILE A 153 17.01 67.58 -63.54
C ILE A 153 15.53 67.55 -63.13
N GLU A 154 15.19 66.76 -62.10
CA GLU A 154 13.81 66.67 -61.60
C GLU A 154 13.46 67.88 -60.72
N GLY A 155 14.45 68.47 -60.04
CA GLY A 155 14.32 69.69 -59.25
C GLY A 155 13.86 70.90 -60.08
N GLN A 156 14.13 70.94 -61.38
CA GLN A 156 13.57 71.99 -62.26
C GLN A 156 12.05 71.87 -62.43
N LYS A 157 11.50 70.66 -62.35
CA LYS A 157 10.06 70.41 -62.55
C LYS A 157 9.27 70.68 -61.28
N GLY A 158 9.83 70.36 -60.13
CA GLY A 158 9.21 70.52 -58.81
C GLY A 158 10.15 70.04 -57.70
N ALA A 159 9.69 70.13 -56.44
CA ALA A 159 10.47 69.60 -55.33
C ALA A 159 10.68 68.09 -55.49
N TYR A 160 11.94 67.66 -55.54
CA TYR A 160 12.34 66.28 -55.77
C TYR A 160 13.40 65.85 -54.75
N VAL A 161 13.30 64.60 -54.29
CA VAL A 161 14.25 63.97 -53.39
C VAL A 161 15.02 62.91 -54.18
N GLN A 162 16.33 63.11 -54.34
CA GLN A 162 17.24 62.05 -54.76
C GLN A 162 17.60 61.23 -53.52
N ASN A 163 17.20 59.95 -53.54
CA ASN A 163 17.47 58.98 -52.47
C ASN A 163 18.99 58.79 -52.26
N VAL A 164 19.37 58.06 -51.20
CA VAL A 164 20.78 57.95 -50.80
C VAL A 164 21.65 57.41 -51.95
N TYR A 165 22.66 58.17 -52.33
CA TYR A 165 23.64 57.84 -53.36
C TYR A 165 25.04 58.16 -52.88
N PHE A 166 26.05 57.57 -53.53
CA PHE A 166 27.44 57.93 -53.27
C PHE A 166 27.82 59.13 -54.14
N ALA A 167 27.98 60.30 -53.51
CA ALA A 167 28.34 61.52 -54.22
C ALA A 167 29.84 61.47 -54.56
N SER A 168 30.18 61.05 -55.77
CA SER A 168 31.58 60.85 -56.20
C SER A 168 32.44 62.11 -56.07
N ALA A 169 31.85 63.30 -56.23
CA ALA A 169 32.54 64.58 -56.06
C ALA A 169 32.87 64.90 -54.58
N LEU A 170 32.14 64.29 -53.65
CA LEU A 170 32.25 64.52 -52.21
C LEU A 170 32.96 63.36 -51.48
N GLY A 171 33.03 62.18 -52.11
CA GLY A 171 33.58 60.98 -51.49
C GLY A 171 32.73 60.40 -50.36
N GLU A 172 31.47 60.84 -50.23
CA GLU A 172 30.60 60.54 -49.10
C GLU A 172 29.16 60.20 -49.55
N PRO A 173 28.41 59.43 -48.74
CA PRO A 173 26.97 59.27 -48.90
C PRO A 173 26.26 60.62 -48.91
N ALA A 174 25.27 60.80 -49.78
CA ALA A 174 24.39 61.96 -49.75
C ALA A 174 22.95 61.57 -50.06
N MET A 175 22.01 62.25 -49.42
CA MET A 175 20.63 62.37 -49.87
C MET A 175 20.39 63.83 -50.22
N SER A 176 19.81 64.11 -51.38
CA SER A 176 19.72 65.47 -51.92
C SER A 176 18.28 65.85 -52.19
N ILE A 177 17.94 67.11 -51.91
CA ILE A 177 16.68 67.70 -52.30
C ILE A 177 16.97 68.81 -53.31
N GLY A 178 16.21 68.85 -54.40
CA GLY A 178 16.21 69.97 -55.34
C GLY A 178 14.81 70.56 -55.50
N THR A 179 14.71 71.87 -55.62
CA THR A 179 13.44 72.57 -55.82
C THR A 179 13.63 73.77 -56.75
N PRO A 180 12.67 74.09 -57.62
CA PRO A 180 12.86 75.15 -58.60
C PRO A 180 12.68 76.51 -57.94
N VAL A 181 13.55 77.45 -58.31
CA VAL A 181 13.40 78.87 -58.00
C VAL A 181 12.86 79.56 -59.25
N ARG A 182 11.70 80.19 -59.11
CA ARG A 182 11.01 80.85 -60.22
C ARG A 182 11.16 82.36 -60.16
N ASN A 183 11.36 83.04 -61.27
CA ASN A 183 11.32 84.50 -61.32
C ASN A 183 9.88 85.04 -61.17
N SER A 184 9.69 86.36 -61.22
CA SER A 184 8.37 86.99 -61.11
C SER A 184 7.41 86.62 -62.25
N ALA A 185 7.94 86.23 -63.43
CA ALA A 185 7.18 85.73 -64.57
C ALA A 185 6.76 84.24 -64.44
N GLY A 186 7.28 83.54 -63.43
CA GLY A 186 7.00 82.11 -63.18
C GLY A 186 7.95 81.14 -63.88
N GLU A 187 8.95 81.64 -64.61
CA GLU A 187 9.98 80.86 -65.29
C GLU A 187 11.00 80.33 -64.28
N VAL A 188 11.47 79.11 -64.48
CA VAL A 188 12.51 78.51 -63.62
C VAL A 188 13.85 79.10 -64.02
N VAL A 189 14.46 79.88 -63.12
CA VAL A 189 15.75 80.54 -63.36
C VAL A 189 16.90 79.81 -62.67
N ALA A 190 16.62 79.14 -61.57
CA ALA A 190 17.61 78.38 -60.82
C ALA A 190 16.97 77.16 -60.13
N VAL A 191 17.81 76.22 -59.69
CA VAL A 191 17.42 75.13 -58.78
C VAL A 191 18.12 75.35 -57.45
N LEU A 192 17.34 75.48 -56.38
CA LEU A 192 17.87 75.47 -55.03
C LEU A 192 17.99 74.01 -54.59
N ALA A 193 19.20 73.60 -54.20
CA ALA A 193 19.49 72.25 -53.79
C ALA A 193 20.17 72.21 -52.41
N GLY A 194 19.97 71.10 -51.71
CA GLY A 194 20.59 70.85 -50.41
C GLY A 194 20.90 69.38 -50.21
N HIS A 195 22.05 69.09 -49.61
CA HIS A 195 22.37 67.76 -49.11
C HIS A 195 21.87 67.64 -47.67
N LEU A 196 21.00 66.66 -47.42
CA LEU A 196 20.48 66.36 -46.10
C LEU A 196 21.56 65.77 -45.19
N ASP A 197 21.48 66.09 -43.90
CA ASP A 197 22.39 65.55 -42.89
C ASP A 197 22.04 64.09 -42.55
N LEU A 198 22.83 63.16 -43.07
CA LEU A 198 22.61 61.74 -42.83
C LEU A 198 22.97 61.31 -41.41
N THR A 199 23.63 62.16 -40.61
CA THR A 199 23.82 61.87 -39.18
C THR A 199 22.49 61.91 -38.42
N GLU A 200 21.59 62.85 -38.76
CA GLU A 200 20.23 62.89 -38.20
C GLU A 200 19.44 61.64 -38.57
N LEU A 201 19.63 61.12 -39.79
CA LEU A 201 19.01 59.87 -40.22
C LEU A 201 19.54 58.68 -39.41
N ALA A 202 20.86 58.63 -39.17
CA ALA A 202 21.47 57.62 -38.33
C ALA A 202 20.96 57.71 -36.87
N ASP A 203 20.77 58.91 -36.33
CA ASP A 203 20.22 59.11 -34.99
C ASP A 203 18.76 58.63 -34.87
N ILE A 204 17.90 58.96 -35.85
CA ILE A 204 16.51 58.47 -35.90
C ILE A 204 16.46 56.94 -35.87
N VAL A 205 17.36 56.32 -36.63
CA VAL A 205 17.43 54.85 -36.74
C VAL A 205 18.07 54.25 -35.49
N GLY A 206 19.11 54.84 -34.92
CA GLY A 206 19.84 54.32 -33.77
C GLY A 206 19.15 54.52 -32.40
N GLN A 207 18.13 55.38 -32.30
CA GLN A 207 17.38 55.58 -31.05
C GLN A 207 16.60 54.33 -30.63
N SER A 208 17.01 53.65 -29.55
CA SER A 208 16.23 52.58 -28.92
C SER A 208 15.16 53.17 -27.98
N VAL A 209 13.93 52.68 -28.05
CA VAL A 209 12.81 53.16 -27.21
C VAL A 209 12.83 52.49 -25.82
N ASP A 210 13.42 51.29 -25.72
CA ASP A 210 13.41 50.44 -24.52
C ASP A 210 14.81 50.17 -23.93
N LEU A 211 14.81 49.59 -22.72
CA LEU A 211 16.00 49.13 -21.98
C LEU A 211 16.59 47.81 -22.54
N THR A 212 16.38 47.51 -23.82
CA THR A 212 16.88 46.29 -24.48
C THR A 212 18.37 46.41 -24.76
N GLN A 213 19.12 45.35 -24.46
CA GLN A 213 20.57 45.35 -24.58
C GLN A 213 21.05 45.06 -26.00
N THR A 214 20.31 44.22 -26.71
CA THR A 214 20.66 43.70 -28.03
C THR A 214 19.79 44.26 -29.16
N GLU A 215 18.79 45.10 -28.85
CA GLU A 215 17.99 45.74 -29.89
C GLU A 215 18.87 46.64 -30.77
N ASP A 216 18.76 46.42 -32.07
CA ASP A 216 19.47 47.14 -33.12
C ASP A 216 18.50 47.52 -34.24
N ALA A 217 18.81 48.60 -34.94
CA ALA A 217 18.08 49.04 -36.10
C ALA A 217 19.05 49.66 -37.10
N TYR A 218 18.82 49.35 -38.38
CA TYR A 218 19.68 49.82 -39.46
C TYR A 218 18.90 49.93 -40.77
N LEU A 219 19.45 50.70 -41.71
CA LEU A 219 18.88 50.93 -43.02
C LEU A 219 19.69 50.24 -44.11
N ILE A 220 18.99 49.64 -45.06
CA ILE A 220 19.59 49.00 -46.25
C ILE A 220 18.97 49.59 -47.51
N ASN A 221 19.76 49.83 -48.56
CA ASN A 221 19.24 50.25 -49.87
C ASN A 221 18.94 49.08 -50.80
N ALA A 222 18.32 49.38 -51.95
CA ALA A 222 18.02 48.39 -53.00
C ALA A 222 19.24 47.63 -53.56
N ALA A 223 20.46 48.14 -53.34
CA ALA A 223 21.71 47.49 -53.74
C ALA A 223 22.38 46.69 -52.59
N HIS A 224 21.62 46.40 -51.53
CA HIS A 224 22.05 45.66 -50.33
C HIS A 224 23.10 46.34 -49.45
N PHE A 225 23.47 47.59 -49.73
CA PHE A 225 24.41 48.33 -48.88
C PHE A 225 23.74 48.86 -47.62
N PHE A 226 24.47 48.83 -46.52
CA PHE A 226 24.12 49.60 -45.33
C PHE A 226 24.05 51.09 -45.67
N ILE A 227 23.03 51.79 -45.18
CA ILE A 227 22.92 53.25 -45.24
C ILE A 227 23.32 53.87 -43.89
N THR A 228 23.01 53.18 -42.80
CA THR A 228 23.43 53.54 -41.44
C THR A 228 24.28 52.42 -40.87
N ASP A 229 25.22 52.76 -40.00
CA ASP A 229 25.98 51.77 -39.25
C ASP A 229 25.07 51.08 -38.23
N PRO A 230 25.02 49.73 -38.21
CA PRO A 230 24.37 48.99 -37.12
C PRO A 230 25.06 49.27 -35.77
N ARG A 231 24.32 49.14 -34.67
CA ARG A 231 24.81 49.44 -33.31
C ARG A 231 26.09 48.69 -32.94
N PHE A 232 26.22 47.44 -33.37
CA PHE A 232 27.34 46.57 -32.98
C PHE A 232 28.53 46.58 -33.94
N VAL A 233 28.41 47.21 -35.11
CA VAL A 233 29.47 47.27 -36.13
C VAL A 233 29.48 48.67 -36.73
N GLY A 234 30.58 49.40 -36.56
CA GLY A 234 30.74 50.73 -37.16
C GLY A 234 31.45 50.70 -38.51
N ASN A 235 31.31 51.80 -39.26
CA ASN A 235 32.07 52.08 -40.48
C ASN A 235 31.76 51.15 -41.68
N VAL A 236 30.52 50.66 -41.78
CA VAL A 236 30.03 49.76 -42.83
C VAL A 236 29.03 50.44 -43.78
N ALA A 237 28.46 51.58 -43.39
CA ALA A 237 27.58 52.38 -44.22
C ALA A 237 28.22 52.71 -45.59
N LEU A 238 27.51 52.35 -46.66
CA LEU A 238 27.88 52.39 -48.08
C LEU A 238 29.18 51.64 -48.46
N ARG A 239 29.66 50.73 -47.60
CA ARG A 239 30.90 49.98 -47.84
C ARG A 239 30.69 48.48 -47.90
N GLU A 240 29.77 47.97 -47.08
CA GLU A 240 29.47 46.55 -47.02
C GLU A 240 28.04 46.26 -47.45
N THR A 241 27.86 45.10 -48.09
CA THR A 241 26.55 44.57 -48.49
C THR A 241 26.11 43.46 -47.56
N ILE A 242 24.82 43.35 -47.29
CA ILE A 242 24.26 42.30 -46.44
C ILE A 242 23.12 41.55 -47.12
N HIS A 243 23.07 40.23 -46.94
CA HIS A 243 22.07 39.34 -47.52
C HIS A 243 21.46 38.42 -46.47
N THR A 244 20.64 38.97 -45.56
CA THR A 244 19.83 38.17 -44.63
C THR A 244 18.45 37.90 -45.21
N ASP A 245 17.72 36.93 -44.65
CA ASP A 245 16.33 36.66 -45.05
C ASP A 245 15.43 37.89 -44.85
N GLY A 246 15.62 38.64 -43.76
CA GLY A 246 14.91 39.89 -43.49
C GLY A 246 15.17 40.93 -44.57
N VAL A 247 16.44 41.19 -44.88
CA VAL A 247 16.85 42.14 -45.94
C VAL A 247 16.29 41.74 -47.29
N ASN A 248 16.47 40.48 -47.70
CA ASN A 248 16.05 40.00 -49.01
C ASN A 248 14.53 40.11 -49.21
N ARG A 249 13.72 39.76 -48.20
CA ARG A 249 12.26 39.91 -48.26
C ARG A 249 11.84 41.38 -48.31
N CYS A 250 12.50 42.21 -47.52
CA CYS A 250 12.21 43.64 -47.49
C CYS A 250 12.49 44.32 -48.84
N LEU A 251 13.64 44.02 -49.46
CA LEU A 251 14.01 44.55 -50.78
C LEU A 251 13.14 44.01 -51.93
N GLN A 252 12.37 42.94 -51.70
CA GLN A 252 11.29 42.51 -52.60
C GLN A 252 9.99 43.33 -52.44
N GLY A 253 10.03 44.39 -51.64
CA GLY A 253 8.88 45.25 -51.37
C GLY A 253 7.98 44.74 -50.26
N GLN A 254 8.40 43.73 -49.48
CA GLN A 254 7.59 43.16 -48.40
C GLN A 254 7.85 43.91 -47.08
N SER A 255 6.85 43.88 -46.21
CA SER A 255 7.01 44.31 -44.80
C SER A 255 6.48 43.20 -43.92
N GLY A 256 7.19 42.88 -42.85
CA GLY A 256 6.85 41.76 -42.00
C GLY A 256 7.89 41.52 -40.93
N HIS A 257 7.87 40.33 -40.36
CA HIS A 257 8.77 39.92 -39.32
C HIS A 257 9.13 38.44 -39.46
N GLY A 258 10.14 37.99 -38.72
CA GLY A 258 10.51 36.59 -38.65
C GLY A 258 11.75 36.36 -37.79
N VAL A 259 12.05 35.09 -37.56
CA VAL A 259 13.33 34.67 -36.97
C VAL A 259 14.30 34.35 -38.09
N TYR A 260 15.48 34.96 -38.07
CA TYR A 260 16.52 34.75 -39.06
C TYR A 260 17.90 35.08 -38.48
N THR A 261 18.94 34.85 -39.26
CA THR A 261 20.30 35.21 -38.90
C THR A 261 20.64 36.62 -39.38
N ASP A 262 21.14 37.46 -38.48
CA ASP A 262 21.53 38.84 -38.78
C ASP A 262 22.92 38.96 -39.42
N TYR A 263 23.38 40.20 -39.58
CA TYR A 263 24.70 40.52 -40.13
C TYR A 263 25.89 40.09 -39.23
N ARG A 264 25.65 39.76 -37.95
CA ARG A 264 26.66 39.21 -37.03
C ARG A 264 26.74 37.69 -37.10
N GLY A 265 25.82 37.04 -37.80
CA GLY A 265 25.68 35.58 -37.75
C GLY A 265 24.88 35.09 -36.53
N THR A 266 24.16 35.99 -35.86
CA THR A 266 23.37 35.71 -34.65
C THR A 266 21.90 35.49 -35.02
N ALA A 267 21.23 34.54 -34.36
CA ALA A 267 19.79 34.36 -34.52
C ALA A 267 19.03 35.49 -33.82
N VAL A 268 18.15 36.16 -34.56
CA VAL A 268 17.41 37.34 -34.10
C VAL A 268 15.92 37.21 -34.38
N PHE A 269 15.10 37.80 -33.52
CA PHE A 269 13.76 38.22 -33.91
C PHE A 269 13.91 39.54 -34.65
N GLY A 270 13.44 39.60 -35.89
CA GLY A 270 13.55 40.81 -36.70
C GLY A 270 12.24 41.21 -37.33
N ALA A 271 11.98 42.52 -37.33
CA ALA A 271 10.95 43.17 -38.13
C ALA A 271 11.61 44.00 -39.23
N TYR A 272 10.99 44.02 -40.42
CA TYR A 272 11.50 44.73 -41.58
C TYR A 272 10.37 45.45 -42.31
N ARG A 273 10.67 46.63 -42.84
CA ARG A 273 9.69 47.46 -43.54
C ARG A 273 10.31 48.15 -44.74
N TRP A 274 9.67 47.94 -45.90
CA TRP A 274 10.03 48.58 -47.15
C TRP A 274 9.46 50.00 -47.23
N LEU A 275 10.30 50.95 -47.62
CA LEU A 275 9.96 52.35 -47.88
C LEU A 275 9.99 52.61 -49.38
N PRO A 276 8.86 52.46 -50.10
CA PRO A 276 8.85 52.48 -51.56
C PRO A 276 9.30 53.81 -52.16
N GLU A 277 8.96 54.95 -51.56
CA GLU A 277 9.40 56.27 -52.05
C GLU A 277 10.90 56.53 -51.86
N ARG A 278 11.55 55.75 -50.98
CA ARG A 278 12.95 55.95 -50.61
C ARG A 278 13.86 54.84 -51.11
N GLU A 279 13.28 53.74 -51.58
CA GLU A 279 13.99 52.52 -51.96
C GLU A 279 14.90 51.99 -50.83
N LEU A 280 14.42 52.15 -49.59
CA LEU A 280 15.10 51.75 -48.37
C LEU A 280 14.32 50.68 -47.63
N CYS A 281 15.05 49.77 -47.00
CA CYS A 281 14.52 48.88 -45.98
C CYS A 281 14.93 49.37 -44.60
N VAL A 282 13.97 49.45 -43.68
CA VAL A 282 14.22 49.58 -42.24
C VAL A 282 14.19 48.21 -41.62
N LEU A 283 15.24 47.82 -40.90
CA LEU A 283 15.28 46.62 -40.09
C LEU A 283 15.35 46.99 -38.62
N THR A 284 14.72 46.18 -37.78
CA THR A 284 14.75 46.30 -36.32
C THR A 284 14.81 44.90 -35.75
N GLU A 285 15.85 44.61 -34.99
CA GLU A 285 16.24 43.25 -34.61
C GLU A 285 16.59 43.19 -33.13
N ILE A 286 16.37 42.04 -32.50
CA ILE A 286 16.80 41.73 -31.14
C ILE A 286 17.29 40.29 -31.08
N ASP A 287 18.33 40.01 -30.28
CA ASP A 287 18.87 38.66 -30.16
C ASP A 287 17.82 37.68 -29.63
N GLU A 288 17.71 36.50 -30.26
CA GLU A 288 16.80 35.44 -29.83
C GLU A 288 17.03 35.05 -28.36
N ALA A 289 18.29 35.07 -27.92
CA ALA A 289 18.66 34.76 -26.55
C ALA A 289 18.10 35.78 -25.52
N GLU A 290 18.08 37.08 -25.85
CA GLU A 290 17.48 38.12 -24.99
C GLU A 290 15.95 38.04 -25.05
N ALA A 291 15.39 37.97 -26.26
CA ALA A 291 13.94 37.88 -26.48
C ALA A 291 13.29 36.69 -25.74
N LEU A 292 13.99 35.54 -25.67
CA LEU A 292 13.51 34.33 -25.00
C LEU A 292 14.05 34.16 -23.57
N ALA A 293 14.82 35.12 -23.03
CA ALA A 293 15.40 35.01 -21.69
C ALA A 293 14.32 34.78 -20.62
N SER A 294 13.19 35.49 -20.71
CA SER A 294 12.06 35.34 -19.80
C SER A 294 11.41 33.95 -19.87
N ILE A 295 11.40 33.29 -21.03
CA ILE A 295 10.87 31.92 -21.19
C ILE A 295 11.76 30.91 -20.50
N ASN A 296 13.08 31.07 -20.60
CA ASN A 296 14.02 30.16 -19.94
C ASN A 296 13.87 30.21 -18.42
N ALA A 297 13.67 31.40 -17.85
CA ALA A 297 13.36 31.57 -16.43
C ALA A 297 12.00 30.95 -16.05
N LEU A 298 10.99 31.13 -16.90
CA LEU A 298 9.66 30.52 -16.70
C LEU A 298 9.74 28.98 -16.74
N ARG A 299 10.50 28.42 -17.68
CA ARG A 299 10.72 26.97 -17.81
C ARG A 299 11.35 26.38 -16.56
N GLN A 300 12.39 27.01 -16.00
CA GLN A 300 12.99 26.56 -14.74
C GLN A 300 11.97 26.58 -13.60
N SER A 301 11.14 27.62 -13.52
CA SER A 301 10.09 27.72 -12.51
C SER A 301 9.04 26.61 -12.65
N TRP A 302 8.61 26.31 -13.87
CA TRP A 302 7.67 25.22 -14.14
C TRP A 302 8.25 23.84 -13.80
N LEU A 303 9.52 23.58 -14.13
CA LEU A 303 10.19 22.32 -13.78
C LEU A 303 10.24 22.11 -12.26
N LEU A 304 10.51 23.18 -11.49
CA LEU A 304 10.51 23.11 -10.02
C LEU A 304 9.11 22.81 -9.46
N VAL A 305 8.08 23.51 -9.96
CA VAL A 305 6.68 23.26 -9.57
C VAL A 305 6.28 21.83 -9.94
N GLY A 306 6.59 21.38 -11.16
CA GLY A 306 6.33 20.02 -11.63
C GLY A 306 6.99 18.97 -10.73
N ALA A 307 8.27 19.16 -10.39
CA ALA A 307 9.01 18.27 -9.48
C ALA A 307 8.40 18.21 -8.07
N LEU A 308 7.97 19.35 -7.52
CA LEU A 308 7.31 19.41 -6.22
C LEU A 308 5.95 18.69 -6.22
N VAL A 309 5.15 18.87 -7.27
CA VAL A 309 3.87 18.16 -7.39
C VAL A 309 4.08 16.67 -7.57
N LEU A 310 5.04 16.26 -8.40
CA LEU A 310 5.46 14.86 -8.57
C LEU A 310 5.86 14.22 -7.24
N ALA A 311 6.70 14.91 -6.45
CA ALA A 311 7.10 14.45 -5.13
C ALA A 311 5.90 14.33 -4.18
N GLY A 312 5.02 15.33 -4.14
CA GLY A 312 3.80 15.30 -3.33
C GLY A 312 2.88 14.14 -3.70
N VAL A 313 2.66 13.90 -5.00
CA VAL A 313 1.85 12.79 -5.49
C VAL A 313 2.49 11.44 -5.18
N ALA A 314 3.80 11.28 -5.39
CA ALA A 314 4.51 10.06 -5.05
C ALA A 314 4.39 9.73 -3.55
N THR A 315 4.52 10.76 -2.70
CA THR A 315 4.43 10.62 -1.24
C THR A 315 3.01 10.22 -0.81
N SER A 316 1.99 10.93 -1.31
CA SER A 316 0.57 10.62 -1.06
C SER A 316 0.15 9.26 -1.62
N GLY A 317 0.61 8.90 -2.81
CA GLY A 317 0.35 7.61 -3.45
C GLY A 317 0.97 6.44 -2.68
N LEU A 318 2.20 6.61 -2.17
CA LEU A 318 2.84 5.63 -1.30
C LEU A 318 2.11 5.51 0.05
N PHE A 319 1.68 6.62 0.63
CA PHE A 319 0.90 6.63 1.86
C PHE A 319 -0.43 5.88 1.69
N PHE A 320 -1.21 6.23 0.66
CA PHE A 320 -2.50 5.63 0.36
C PHE A 320 -2.40 4.14 -0.01
N THR A 321 -1.37 3.77 -0.78
CA THR A 321 -1.13 2.35 -1.09
C THR A 321 -0.87 1.59 0.20
N ARG A 322 0.04 2.09 1.06
CA ARG A 322 0.40 1.43 2.32
C ARG A 322 -0.75 1.39 3.33
N SER A 323 -1.62 2.40 3.35
CA SER A 323 -2.78 2.43 4.26
C SER A 323 -3.79 1.33 3.94
N ILE A 324 -3.89 0.90 2.68
CA ILE A 324 -4.81 -0.16 2.26
C ILE A 324 -4.15 -1.54 2.25
N THR A 325 -2.96 -1.67 1.65
CA THR A 325 -2.35 -3.00 1.45
C THR A 325 -1.79 -3.60 2.73
N THR A 326 -1.31 -2.78 3.67
CA THR A 326 -0.74 -3.29 4.93
C THR A 326 -1.81 -4.00 5.78
N PRO A 327 -2.98 -3.38 6.08
CA PRO A 327 -4.02 -4.05 6.85
C PRO A 327 -4.59 -5.29 6.14
N LEU A 328 -4.83 -5.23 4.83
CA LEU A 328 -5.33 -6.39 4.07
C LEU A 328 -4.35 -7.56 4.08
N ARG A 329 -3.05 -7.28 4.00
CA ARG A 329 -2.01 -8.31 4.12
C ARG A 329 -1.99 -8.94 5.51
N GLN A 330 -2.13 -8.14 6.57
CA GLN A 330 -2.23 -8.65 7.94
C GLN A 330 -3.49 -9.51 8.12
N LEU A 331 -4.63 -9.06 7.58
CA LEU A 331 -5.89 -9.81 7.59
C LEU A 331 -5.73 -11.18 6.92
N THR A 332 -5.13 -11.20 5.72
CA THR A 332 -4.91 -12.43 4.94
C THR A 332 -3.99 -13.40 5.68
N GLN A 333 -2.91 -12.90 6.29
CA GLN A 333 -1.97 -13.73 7.05
C GLN A 333 -2.58 -14.25 8.35
N GLY A 334 -3.38 -13.44 9.04
CA GLY A 334 -4.07 -13.88 10.23
C GLY A 334 -5.14 -14.93 9.92
N ALA A 335 -5.87 -14.78 8.82
CA ALA A 335 -6.79 -15.80 8.32
C ALA A 335 -6.10 -17.14 8.01
N GLU A 336 -4.93 -17.10 7.36
CA GLU A 336 -4.15 -18.32 7.07
C GLU A 336 -3.68 -19.02 8.36
N ARG A 337 -3.24 -18.27 9.37
CA ARG A 337 -2.82 -18.80 10.68
C ARG A 337 -3.97 -19.43 11.47
N VAL A 338 -5.12 -18.74 11.53
CA VAL A 338 -6.33 -19.26 12.17
C VAL A 338 -6.79 -20.55 11.47
N GLY A 339 -6.74 -20.59 10.13
CA GLY A 339 -7.01 -21.80 9.35
C GLY A 339 -6.04 -22.96 9.60
N GLN A 340 -4.81 -22.66 10.06
CA GLN A 340 -3.82 -23.67 10.46
C GLN A 340 -3.96 -24.10 11.93
N GLY A 341 -4.95 -23.59 12.67
CA GLY A 341 -5.26 -23.99 14.05
C GLY A 341 -4.73 -23.04 15.13
N ASP A 342 -4.05 -21.95 14.79
CA ASP A 342 -3.64 -20.93 15.75
C ASP A 342 -4.79 -19.95 16.04
N LEU A 343 -5.70 -20.35 16.92
CA LEU A 343 -6.85 -19.55 17.33
C LEU A 343 -6.51 -18.47 18.38
N GLN A 344 -5.24 -18.33 18.77
CA GLN A 344 -4.80 -17.29 19.71
C GLN A 344 -4.33 -16.02 19.00
N HIS A 345 -4.00 -16.13 17.71
CA HIS A 345 -3.57 -14.98 16.92
C HIS A 345 -4.69 -13.95 16.76
N GLN A 346 -4.42 -12.71 17.16
CA GLN A 346 -5.30 -11.56 16.93
C GLN A 346 -4.66 -10.60 15.94
N ILE A 347 -5.48 -10.13 15.00
CA ILE A 347 -5.06 -9.17 13.99
C ILE A 347 -5.26 -7.76 14.56
N PRO A 348 -4.23 -6.88 14.59
CA PRO A 348 -4.37 -5.55 15.13
C PRO A 348 -5.35 -4.72 14.29
N VAL A 349 -6.38 -4.16 14.93
CA VAL A 349 -7.34 -3.28 14.27
C VAL A 349 -6.70 -1.91 14.09
N ARG A 350 -6.51 -1.48 12.83
CA ARG A 350 -6.02 -0.14 12.49
C ARG A 350 -7.11 0.60 11.73
N GLY A 351 -7.48 1.78 12.20
CA GLY A 351 -8.52 2.61 11.61
C GLY A 351 -9.94 2.22 12.03
N GLN A 352 -10.90 3.09 11.71
CA GLN A 352 -12.35 2.87 11.89
C GLN A 352 -13.05 2.69 10.53
N ASP A 353 -12.30 2.38 9.48
CA ASP A 353 -12.80 2.12 8.13
C ASP A 353 -13.35 0.69 8.00
N GLU A 354 -13.81 0.34 6.81
CA GLU A 354 -14.36 -0.98 6.48
C GLU A 354 -13.35 -2.11 6.72
N ILE A 355 -12.05 -1.82 6.55
CA ILE A 355 -10.98 -2.81 6.79
C ILE A 355 -10.82 -3.03 8.31
N GLY A 356 -10.87 -1.97 9.12
CA GLY A 356 -10.91 -2.06 10.57
C GLY A 356 -12.13 -2.83 11.09
N GLN A 357 -13.30 -2.56 10.53
CA GLN A 357 -14.54 -3.29 10.87
C GLN A 357 -14.43 -4.78 10.53
N LEU A 358 -13.94 -5.12 9.33
CA LEU A 358 -13.72 -6.50 8.91
C LEU A 358 -12.72 -7.23 9.82
N THR A 359 -11.66 -6.55 10.23
CA THR A 359 -10.66 -7.08 11.17
C THR A 359 -11.29 -7.38 12.54
N THR A 360 -12.17 -6.51 13.00
CA THR A 360 -12.90 -6.69 14.26
C THR A 360 -13.83 -7.90 14.20
N SER A 361 -14.62 -8.03 13.14
CA SER A 361 -15.50 -9.19 12.94
C SER A 361 -14.71 -10.49 12.82
N PHE A 362 -13.56 -10.48 12.13
CA PHE A 362 -12.68 -11.64 12.03
C PHE A 362 -12.11 -12.08 13.39
N ASN A 363 -11.66 -11.14 14.22
CA ASN A 363 -11.16 -11.44 15.56
C ASN A 363 -12.27 -12.01 16.47
N GLN A 364 -13.51 -11.49 16.36
CA GLN A 364 -14.67 -12.01 17.09
C GLN A 364 -14.98 -13.46 16.70
N MET A 365 -15.02 -13.78 15.41
CA MET A 365 -15.23 -15.15 14.93
C MET A 365 -14.16 -16.10 15.45
N THR A 366 -12.88 -15.70 15.41
CA THR A 366 -11.75 -16.49 15.91
C THR A 366 -11.88 -16.77 17.41
N HIS A 367 -12.30 -15.75 18.18
CA HIS A 367 -12.56 -15.89 19.61
C HIS A 367 -13.69 -16.90 19.89
N SER A 368 -14.82 -16.79 19.19
CA SER A 368 -15.93 -17.74 19.31
C SER A 368 -15.52 -19.18 18.97
N LEU A 369 -14.71 -19.38 17.91
CA LEU A 369 -14.24 -20.70 17.52
C LEU A 369 -13.36 -21.34 18.60
N ARG A 370 -12.47 -20.56 19.22
CA ARG A 370 -11.63 -21.02 20.33
C ARG A 370 -12.46 -21.49 21.52
N HIS A 371 -13.47 -20.70 21.90
CA HIS A 371 -14.37 -21.04 23.00
C HIS A 371 -15.18 -22.31 22.70
N ALA A 372 -15.65 -22.48 21.46
CA ALA A 372 -16.34 -23.70 21.04
C ALA A 372 -15.44 -24.95 21.11
N GLN A 373 -14.17 -24.84 20.68
CA GLN A 373 -13.22 -25.95 20.72
C GLN A 373 -12.89 -26.38 22.17
N GLN A 374 -12.72 -25.41 23.08
CA GLN A 374 -12.49 -25.68 24.50
C GLN A 374 -13.70 -26.32 25.19
N ALA A 375 -14.91 -25.84 24.88
CA ALA A 375 -16.15 -26.42 25.42
C ALA A 375 -16.34 -27.89 24.97
N ALA A 376 -16.04 -28.18 23.69
CA ALA A 376 -16.11 -29.55 23.17
C ALA A 376 -15.11 -30.50 23.87
N ALA A 377 -13.88 -30.03 24.13
CA ALA A 377 -12.87 -30.82 24.84
C ALA A 377 -13.28 -31.12 26.30
N ALA A 378 -13.87 -30.16 27.01
CA ALA A 378 -14.36 -30.34 28.37
C ALA A 378 -15.54 -31.33 28.44
N ALA A 379 -16.46 -31.28 27.47
CA ALA A 379 -17.60 -32.20 27.40
C ALA A 379 -17.13 -33.66 27.18
N LEU A 380 -16.14 -33.88 26.32
CA LEU A 380 -15.58 -35.21 26.06
C LEU A 380 -14.88 -35.79 27.31
N ALA A 381 -14.13 -34.95 28.03
CA ALA A 381 -13.47 -35.36 29.28
C ALA A 381 -14.49 -35.83 30.34
N SER A 382 -15.61 -35.12 30.48
CA SER A 382 -16.69 -35.48 31.41
C SER A 382 -17.32 -36.83 31.08
N GLN A 383 -17.61 -37.11 29.79
CA GLN A 383 -18.18 -38.40 29.37
C GLN A 383 -17.27 -39.60 29.71
N THR A 384 -15.95 -39.44 29.55
CA THR A 384 -15.01 -40.54 29.86
C THR A 384 -14.89 -40.85 31.36
N ALA A 385 -15.11 -39.87 32.23
CA ALA A 385 -15.10 -40.08 33.68
C ALA A 385 -16.30 -40.90 34.15
N ILE A 386 -17.49 -40.62 33.60
CA ILE A 386 -18.74 -41.33 33.92
C ILE A 386 -18.65 -42.82 33.51
N ALA A 387 -18.09 -43.10 32.32
CA ALA A 387 -17.93 -44.48 31.85
C ALA A 387 -17.03 -45.34 32.77
N ARG A 388 -15.97 -44.76 33.34
CA ARG A 388 -15.07 -45.47 34.28
C ARG A 388 -15.72 -45.78 35.62
N GLN A 389 -16.64 -44.94 36.07
CA GLN A 389 -17.36 -45.16 37.32
C GLN A 389 -18.35 -46.34 37.22
N ASN A 390 -19.06 -46.45 36.10
CA ASN A 390 -20.03 -47.54 35.88
C ASN A 390 -19.35 -48.92 35.84
N ALA A 391 -18.15 -49.03 35.27
CA ALA A 391 -17.43 -50.30 35.21
C ALA A 391 -17.03 -50.86 36.60
N ARG A 392 -16.76 -49.98 37.59
CA ARG A 392 -16.35 -50.41 38.94
C ARG A 392 -17.50 -51.01 39.75
N LEU A 393 -18.73 -50.51 39.55
CA LEU A 393 -19.90 -50.99 40.30
C LEU A 393 -20.29 -52.42 39.88
N VAL A 394 -20.16 -52.75 38.60
CA VAL A 394 -20.48 -54.08 38.07
C VAL A 394 -19.56 -55.15 38.66
N GLU A 395 -18.27 -54.83 38.86
CA GLU A 395 -17.30 -55.81 39.37
C GLU A 395 -17.53 -56.15 40.85
N GLN A 396 -17.90 -55.16 41.68
CA GLN A 396 -18.15 -55.38 43.11
C GLN A 396 -19.32 -56.34 43.39
N THR A 397 -20.37 -56.29 42.57
CA THR A 397 -21.51 -57.20 42.71
C THR A 397 -21.11 -58.64 42.39
N ARG A 398 -20.24 -58.83 41.38
CA ARG A 398 -19.84 -60.16 40.91
C ARG A 398 -18.96 -60.92 41.91
N GLU A 399 -18.08 -60.22 42.63
CA GLU A 399 -17.22 -60.84 43.66
C GLU A 399 -18.01 -61.33 44.89
N SER A 400 -19.07 -60.62 45.28
CA SER A 400 -19.90 -60.97 46.44
C SER A 400 -20.65 -62.30 46.24
N GLU A 401 -21.25 -62.50 45.06
CA GLU A 401 -22.04 -63.70 44.77
C GLU A 401 -21.17 -64.96 44.66
N ALA A 402 -20.00 -64.84 44.04
CA ALA A 402 -19.06 -65.95 43.89
C ALA A 402 -18.55 -66.46 45.26
N ARG A 403 -18.31 -65.56 46.21
CA ARG A 403 -17.83 -65.91 47.56
C ARG A 403 -18.87 -66.68 48.37
N TYR A 404 -20.16 -66.32 48.28
CA TYR A 404 -21.23 -67.03 48.99
C TYR A 404 -21.41 -68.48 48.48
N ARG A 405 -21.43 -68.67 47.15
CA ARG A 405 -21.60 -69.99 46.54
C ARG A 405 -20.48 -70.96 46.93
N ALA A 406 -19.24 -70.49 46.94
CA ALA A 406 -18.09 -71.30 47.31
C ALA A 406 -18.15 -71.84 48.76
N ILE A 407 -18.68 -71.06 49.71
CA ILE A 407 -18.78 -71.48 51.12
C ILE A 407 -19.79 -72.64 51.27
N VAL A 408 -20.94 -72.57 50.59
CA VAL A 408 -21.99 -73.59 50.70
C VAL A 408 -21.58 -74.89 49.99
N GLU A 409 -21.02 -74.79 48.78
CA GLU A 409 -20.63 -75.96 47.97
C GLU A 409 -19.50 -76.77 48.59
N HIS A 410 -18.56 -76.14 49.30
CA HIS A 410 -17.37 -76.79 49.87
C HIS A 410 -17.46 -77.09 51.38
N ALA A 411 -18.62 -76.88 52.02
CA ALA A 411 -18.78 -77.22 53.43
C ALA A 411 -18.72 -78.74 53.67
N ALA A 412 -17.97 -79.19 54.67
CA ALA A 412 -17.79 -80.60 55.03
C ALA A 412 -18.97 -81.20 55.83
N ILE A 413 -19.96 -80.37 56.17
CA ILE A 413 -21.21 -80.76 56.83
C ILE A 413 -22.34 -80.70 55.81
N GLY A 414 -23.37 -81.52 55.99
CA GLY A 414 -24.61 -81.37 55.23
C GLY A 414 -25.25 -80.01 55.54
N ILE A 415 -25.54 -79.22 54.52
CA ILE A 415 -26.31 -77.98 54.64
C ILE A 415 -27.55 -78.18 53.78
N ALA A 416 -28.72 -78.02 54.40
CA ALA A 416 -30.00 -78.09 53.74
C ALA A 416 -30.79 -76.81 53.99
N ARG A 417 -31.31 -76.20 52.95
CA ARG A 417 -32.43 -75.27 53.05
C ARG A 417 -33.70 -76.08 53.05
N VAL A 418 -34.48 -75.99 54.11
CA VAL A 418 -35.69 -76.76 54.34
C VAL A 418 -36.89 -75.81 54.25
N ASP A 419 -37.93 -76.20 53.50
CA ASP A 419 -39.16 -75.44 53.44
C ASP A 419 -40.04 -75.67 54.69
N MET A 420 -41.13 -74.91 54.82
CA MET A 420 -42.02 -75.04 55.99
C MET A 420 -42.72 -76.39 56.11
N ALA A 421 -42.73 -77.21 55.05
CA ALA A 421 -43.28 -78.56 55.06
C ALA A 421 -42.25 -79.62 55.52
N GLY A 422 -41.03 -79.22 55.83
CA GLY A 422 -39.95 -80.13 56.25
C GLY A 422 -39.23 -80.80 55.07
N ARG A 423 -39.31 -80.22 53.87
CA ARG A 423 -38.62 -80.74 52.67
C ARG A 423 -37.32 -79.98 52.44
N PRO A 424 -36.16 -80.66 52.32
CA PRO A 424 -34.90 -80.02 51.98
C PRO A 424 -34.87 -79.60 50.50
N VAL A 425 -35.31 -78.37 50.21
CA VAL A 425 -35.43 -77.79 48.86
C VAL A 425 -34.10 -77.39 48.21
N GLN A 426 -33.05 -77.21 49.00
CA GLN A 426 -31.70 -77.02 48.50
C GLN A 426 -30.73 -77.73 49.41
N VAL A 427 -29.77 -78.48 48.88
CA VAL A 427 -28.78 -79.19 49.69
C VAL A 427 -27.39 -79.09 49.09
N ASN A 428 -26.38 -78.95 49.94
CA ASN A 428 -25.00 -78.96 49.47
C ASN A 428 -24.53 -80.39 49.10
N PRO A 429 -23.41 -80.54 48.37
CA PRO A 429 -22.87 -81.84 47.98
C PRO A 429 -22.59 -82.78 49.16
N ALA A 430 -22.20 -82.26 50.33
CA ALA A 430 -21.91 -83.09 51.51
C ALA A 430 -23.16 -83.79 52.05
N MET A 431 -24.34 -83.15 52.04
CA MET A 431 -25.60 -83.77 52.42
C MET A 431 -26.00 -84.90 51.45
N GLN A 432 -25.79 -84.68 50.15
CA GLN A 432 -26.04 -85.69 49.11
C GLN A 432 -25.09 -86.89 49.26
N ALA A 433 -23.81 -86.64 49.51
CA ALA A 433 -22.81 -87.69 49.74
C ALA A 433 -23.09 -88.50 51.02
N MET A 434 -23.57 -87.84 52.09
CA MET A 434 -23.89 -88.48 53.36
C MET A 434 -25.06 -89.47 53.23
N LEU A 435 -26.14 -89.06 52.58
CA LEU A 435 -27.38 -89.85 52.50
C LEU A 435 -27.52 -90.69 51.22
N GLY A 436 -26.74 -90.40 50.17
CA GLY A 436 -26.82 -91.08 48.88
C GLY A 436 -28.02 -90.68 48.01
N TYR A 437 -28.79 -89.66 48.41
CA TYR A 437 -29.86 -89.08 47.61
C TYR A 437 -29.37 -87.83 46.86
N SER A 438 -29.85 -87.62 45.65
CA SER A 438 -29.66 -86.36 44.93
C SER A 438 -30.50 -85.23 45.55
N GLU A 439 -30.12 -83.97 45.31
CA GLU A 439 -30.91 -82.79 45.74
C GLU A 439 -32.36 -82.85 45.24
N ALA A 440 -32.56 -83.28 43.98
CA ALA A 440 -33.89 -83.44 43.40
C ALA A 440 -34.73 -84.47 44.17
N GLU A 441 -34.14 -85.60 44.58
CA GLU A 441 -34.83 -86.63 45.37
C GLU A 441 -35.13 -86.14 46.79
N LEU A 442 -34.15 -85.52 47.45
CA LEU A 442 -34.30 -84.96 48.80
C LEU A 442 -35.40 -83.90 48.85
N SER A 443 -35.51 -83.04 47.84
CA SER A 443 -36.56 -82.00 47.76
C SER A 443 -37.99 -82.56 47.71
N GLN A 444 -38.15 -83.83 47.33
CA GLN A 444 -39.45 -84.50 47.25
C GLN A 444 -39.78 -85.33 48.50
N MET A 445 -38.85 -85.43 49.45
CA MET A 445 -39.02 -86.17 50.69
C MET A 445 -39.15 -85.20 51.86
N VAL A 446 -39.99 -85.54 52.83
CA VAL A 446 -39.94 -84.89 54.14
C VAL A 446 -38.79 -85.51 54.94
N PHE A 447 -38.07 -84.72 55.74
CA PHE A 447 -36.89 -85.23 56.47
C PHE A 447 -37.17 -86.44 57.36
N THR A 448 -38.42 -86.63 57.79
CA THR A 448 -38.86 -87.80 58.56
C THR A 448 -38.81 -89.10 57.76
N GLU A 449 -38.95 -89.05 56.43
CA GLU A 449 -38.95 -90.24 55.56
C GLU A 449 -37.58 -90.92 55.48
N PHE A 450 -36.51 -90.16 55.69
CA PHE A 450 -35.14 -90.69 55.80
C PHE A 450 -34.59 -90.59 57.23
N THR A 451 -35.44 -90.33 58.23
CA THR A 451 -35.10 -90.42 59.65
C THR A 451 -35.53 -91.79 60.18
N HIS A 452 -34.72 -92.38 61.06
CA HIS A 452 -35.05 -93.66 61.67
C HIS A 452 -36.41 -93.60 62.41
N PRO A 453 -37.28 -94.62 62.30
CA PRO A 453 -38.66 -94.55 62.81
C PRO A 453 -38.79 -94.20 64.30
N GLU A 454 -37.82 -94.61 65.13
CA GLU A 454 -37.78 -94.28 66.56
C GLU A 454 -37.47 -92.79 66.83
N ASP A 455 -36.76 -92.12 65.92
CA ASP A 455 -36.29 -90.74 66.10
C ASP A 455 -37.20 -89.73 65.37
N ALA A 456 -37.96 -90.18 64.34
CA ALA A 456 -38.73 -89.32 63.45
C ALA A 456 -39.84 -88.51 64.15
N ALA A 457 -40.53 -89.10 65.13
CA ALA A 457 -41.60 -88.42 65.86
C ALA A 457 -41.07 -87.26 66.71
N ASN A 458 -39.91 -87.46 67.35
CA ASN A 458 -39.26 -86.43 68.19
C ASN A 458 -38.75 -85.27 67.33
N ASP A 459 -38.09 -85.59 66.21
CA ASP A 459 -37.53 -84.60 65.30
C ASP A 459 -38.61 -83.75 64.60
N MET A 460 -39.74 -84.37 64.22
CA MET A 460 -40.90 -83.63 63.68
C MET A 460 -41.51 -82.68 64.71
N ALA A 461 -41.64 -83.10 65.97
CA ALA A 461 -42.16 -82.22 67.03
C ALA A 461 -41.27 -80.98 67.23
N LEU A 462 -39.94 -81.18 67.28
CA LEU A 462 -38.98 -80.08 67.38
C LEU A 462 -39.01 -79.15 66.16
N TYR A 463 -39.23 -79.71 64.96
CA TYR A 463 -39.40 -78.91 63.75
C TYR A 463 -40.69 -78.08 63.76
N GLN A 464 -41.79 -78.64 64.28
CA GLN A 464 -43.05 -77.92 64.43
C GLN A 464 -42.94 -76.75 65.41
N GLU A 465 -42.24 -76.93 66.53
CA GLU A 465 -41.92 -75.82 67.46
C GLU A 465 -41.05 -74.73 66.79
N LEU A 466 -40.11 -75.12 65.92
CA LEU A 466 -39.24 -74.19 65.19
C LEU A 466 -40.04 -73.31 64.22
N ILE A 467 -40.94 -73.91 63.42
CA ILE A 467 -41.76 -73.17 62.46
C ILE A 467 -42.87 -72.35 63.13
N ALA A 468 -43.41 -72.82 64.26
CA ALA A 468 -44.38 -72.08 65.07
C ALA A 468 -43.76 -70.86 65.78
N GLY A 469 -42.42 -70.81 65.87
CA GLY A 469 -41.70 -69.74 66.55
C GLY A 469 -41.58 -69.92 68.06
N ASP A 470 -42.04 -71.05 68.59
CA ASP A 470 -41.86 -71.43 70.00
C ASP A 470 -40.37 -71.68 70.33
N ARG A 471 -39.54 -71.83 69.30
CA ARG A 471 -38.09 -72.04 69.37
C ARG A 471 -37.38 -71.43 68.15
N ASN A 472 -36.19 -70.87 68.34
CA ASN A 472 -35.38 -70.28 67.24
C ASN A 472 -34.40 -71.25 66.59
N LEU A 473 -33.96 -72.28 67.33
CA LEU A 473 -33.10 -73.35 66.86
C LEU A 473 -33.27 -74.60 67.72
N TYR A 474 -33.06 -75.78 67.15
CA TYR A 474 -32.92 -77.01 67.93
C TYR A 474 -31.70 -77.82 67.51
N HIS A 475 -31.28 -78.69 68.43
CA HIS A 475 -30.17 -79.61 68.26
C HIS A 475 -30.58 -81.02 68.68
N ILE A 476 -30.35 -82.01 67.83
CA ILE A 476 -30.70 -83.41 68.10
C ILE A 476 -29.64 -84.34 67.52
N GLU A 477 -29.29 -85.39 68.28
CA GLU A 477 -28.61 -86.56 67.74
C GLU A 477 -29.66 -87.60 67.35
N LYS A 478 -29.68 -87.97 66.08
CA LYS A 478 -30.64 -88.93 65.53
C LYS A 478 -29.98 -89.80 64.48
N ARG A 479 -30.71 -90.80 64.02
CA ARG A 479 -30.26 -91.70 62.97
C ARG A 479 -30.96 -91.36 61.67
N TYR A 480 -30.20 -91.14 60.61
CA TYR A 480 -30.72 -91.15 59.25
C TYR A 480 -30.58 -92.53 58.62
N ILE A 481 -31.45 -92.78 57.65
CA ILE A 481 -31.43 -93.96 56.79
C ILE A 481 -31.02 -93.47 55.41
N ALA A 482 -29.80 -93.81 55.01
CA ALA A 482 -29.30 -93.53 53.67
C ALA A 482 -30.04 -94.38 52.62
N LYS A 483 -29.98 -93.97 51.36
CA LYS A 483 -30.66 -94.63 50.23
C LYS A 483 -30.28 -96.11 50.06
N ASP A 484 -29.06 -96.47 50.42
CA ASP A 484 -28.54 -97.84 50.39
C ASP A 484 -28.91 -98.67 51.65
N GLY A 485 -29.71 -98.10 52.55
CA GLY A 485 -30.13 -98.73 53.81
C GLY A 485 -29.13 -98.59 54.94
N ARG A 486 -27.98 -97.92 54.73
CA ARG A 486 -27.03 -97.66 55.82
C ARG A 486 -27.65 -96.71 56.85
N LEU A 487 -27.38 -97.02 58.12
CA LEU A 487 -27.76 -96.16 59.23
C LEU A 487 -26.63 -95.16 59.50
N VAL A 488 -26.94 -93.87 59.42
CA VAL A 488 -25.99 -92.78 59.62
C VAL A 488 -26.36 -92.04 60.89
N TRP A 489 -25.49 -92.04 61.89
CA TRP A 489 -25.70 -91.21 63.07
C TRP A 489 -25.40 -89.77 62.71
N VAL A 490 -26.35 -88.88 62.96
CA VAL A 490 -26.20 -87.46 62.66
C VAL A 490 -26.48 -86.60 63.86
N GLN A 491 -25.76 -85.50 63.91
CA GLN A 491 -26.03 -84.36 64.75
C GLN A 491 -26.65 -83.28 63.89
N LEU A 492 -27.92 -82.98 64.11
CA LEU A 492 -28.68 -81.95 63.36
C LEU A 492 -28.78 -80.68 64.20
N ILE A 493 -28.46 -79.54 63.60
CA ILE A 493 -28.85 -78.21 64.06
C ILE A 493 -29.80 -77.62 63.02
N ALA A 494 -31.00 -77.24 63.42
CA ALA A 494 -31.94 -76.54 62.54
C ALA A 494 -32.23 -75.14 63.08
N SER A 495 -32.22 -74.13 62.22
CA SER A 495 -32.55 -72.74 62.55
C SER A 495 -33.46 -72.11 61.50
N LEU A 496 -34.30 -71.15 61.90
CA LEU A 496 -35.27 -70.51 61.01
C LEU A 496 -34.72 -69.16 60.48
N VAL A 497 -34.85 -68.93 59.17
CA VAL A 497 -34.57 -67.64 58.52
C VAL A 497 -35.88 -66.93 58.22
N ARG A 498 -35.94 -65.64 58.57
CA ARG A 498 -37.10 -64.75 58.40
C ARG A 498 -36.78 -63.65 57.40
N ASP A 499 -37.81 -63.12 56.74
CA ASP A 499 -37.67 -61.96 55.85
C ASP A 499 -37.62 -60.63 56.64
N ALA A 500 -37.63 -59.50 55.91
CA ALA A 500 -37.57 -58.16 56.50
C ALA A 500 -38.81 -57.80 57.34
N ASP A 501 -39.93 -58.50 57.14
CA ASP A 501 -41.21 -58.27 57.83
C ASP A 501 -41.41 -59.25 59.02
N GLY A 502 -40.48 -60.20 59.22
CA GLY A 502 -40.46 -61.13 60.36
C GLY A 502 -41.11 -62.49 60.09
N GLU A 503 -41.59 -62.71 58.88
CA GLU A 503 -42.27 -63.95 58.49
C GLU A 503 -41.27 -65.08 58.21
N PRO A 504 -41.57 -66.34 58.63
CA PRO A 504 -40.73 -67.50 58.31
C PRO A 504 -40.54 -67.68 56.79
N GLN A 505 -39.30 -67.70 56.30
CA GLN A 505 -38.99 -67.89 54.87
C GLN A 505 -38.53 -69.32 54.55
N PHE A 506 -37.56 -69.83 55.30
CA PHE A 506 -37.06 -71.20 55.21
C PHE A 506 -36.27 -71.55 56.48
N ALA A 507 -36.05 -72.83 56.75
CA ALA A 507 -35.12 -73.29 57.78
C ALA A 507 -33.78 -73.70 57.15
N ILE A 508 -32.69 -73.56 57.89
CA ILE A 508 -31.38 -74.11 57.54
C ILE A 508 -31.11 -75.29 58.48
N GLY A 509 -30.96 -76.48 57.91
CA GLY A 509 -30.47 -77.67 58.58
C GLY A 509 -28.97 -77.83 58.35
N LEU A 510 -28.19 -77.85 59.42
CA LEU A 510 -26.77 -78.23 59.43
C LEU A 510 -26.67 -79.63 60.00
N VAL A 511 -26.14 -80.57 59.22
CA VAL A 511 -26.10 -81.99 59.53
C VAL A 511 -24.65 -82.44 59.58
N HIS A 512 -24.20 -82.88 60.73
CA HIS A 512 -22.88 -83.45 60.92
C HIS A 512 -22.98 -84.96 61.11
N ASP A 513 -22.22 -85.73 60.32
CA ASP A 513 -22.13 -87.19 60.46
C ASP A 513 -21.23 -87.54 61.64
N ILE A 514 -21.78 -88.24 62.63
CA ILE A 514 -21.11 -88.67 63.86
C ILE A 514 -21.04 -90.21 63.96
N THR A 515 -21.22 -90.93 62.84
CA THR A 515 -21.23 -92.40 62.80
C THR A 515 -19.94 -93.00 63.35
N THR A 516 -18.79 -92.55 62.86
CA THR A 516 -17.46 -93.01 63.33
C THR A 516 -17.26 -92.76 64.82
N GLN A 517 -17.81 -91.67 65.36
CA GLN A 517 -17.73 -91.34 66.77
C GLN A 517 -18.55 -92.33 67.63
N LYS A 518 -19.75 -92.71 67.18
CA LYS A 518 -20.60 -93.70 67.88
C LYS A 518 -20.03 -95.12 67.80
N GLU A 519 -19.48 -95.51 66.66
CA GLU A 519 -18.81 -96.82 66.49
C GLU A 519 -17.60 -96.95 67.42
N SER A 520 -16.76 -95.90 67.49
CA SER A 520 -15.61 -95.86 68.40
C SER A 520 -16.01 -95.94 69.88
N GLN A 521 -17.14 -95.33 70.26
CA GLN A 521 -17.68 -95.44 71.63
C GLN A 521 -18.18 -96.86 71.95
N GLN A 522 -18.81 -97.55 71.01
CA GLN A 522 -19.27 -98.93 71.21
C GLN A 522 -18.11 -99.93 71.30
N GLU A 523 -17.05 -99.75 70.50
CA GLU A 523 -15.83 -100.56 70.63
C GLU A 523 -15.18 -100.39 72.00
N LEU A 524 -15.07 -99.15 72.48
CA LEU A 524 -14.51 -98.87 73.80
C LEU A 524 -15.33 -99.52 74.93
N GLN A 525 -16.67 -99.53 74.81
CA GLN A 525 -17.56 -100.18 75.76
C GLN A 525 -17.35 -101.71 75.79
N ARG A 526 -17.26 -102.36 74.61
CA ARG A 526 -16.99 -103.81 74.49
C ARG A 526 -15.62 -104.21 75.05
N TYR A 527 -14.60 -103.37 74.87
CA TYR A 527 -13.29 -103.58 75.51
C TYR A 527 -13.37 -103.50 77.04
N ARG A 528 -14.20 -102.59 77.56
CA ARG A 528 -14.42 -102.40 79.00
C ARG A 528 -15.09 -103.61 79.64
N ASP A 529 -16.18 -104.11 79.05
CA ASP A 529 -16.92 -105.27 79.56
C ASP A 529 -16.05 -106.54 79.58
N ARG A 530 -15.19 -106.72 78.56
CA ARG A 530 -14.27 -107.85 78.46
C ARG A 530 -13.12 -107.78 79.47
N LEU A 531 -12.70 -106.58 79.86
CA LEU A 531 -11.72 -106.37 80.94
C LEU A 531 -12.34 -106.70 82.31
N GLU A 532 -13.60 -106.35 82.56
CA GLU A 532 -14.27 -106.64 83.83
C GLU A 532 -14.49 -108.15 84.03
N GLU A 533 -14.81 -108.90 82.97
CA GLU A 533 -14.94 -110.37 83.01
C GLU A 533 -13.60 -111.07 83.32
N LEU A 534 -12.50 -110.58 82.72
CA LEU A 534 -11.13 -111.06 82.99
C LEU A 534 -10.69 -110.77 84.43
N VAL A 535 -11.04 -109.60 84.97
CA VAL A 535 -10.75 -109.23 86.35
C VAL A 535 -11.52 -110.12 87.32
N ALA A 536 -12.82 -110.36 87.11
CA ALA A 536 -13.64 -111.22 87.96
C ALA A 536 -13.12 -112.67 88.03
N ALA A 537 -12.69 -113.25 86.90
CA ALA A 537 -12.08 -114.58 86.86
C ALA A 537 -10.75 -114.65 87.63
N ARG A 538 -9.90 -113.61 87.52
CA ARG A 538 -8.62 -113.48 88.27
C ARG A 538 -8.84 -113.29 89.76
N THR A 539 -9.85 -112.51 90.17
CA THR A 539 -10.15 -112.25 91.60
C THR A 539 -10.71 -113.51 92.28
N ALA A 540 -11.48 -114.34 91.58
CA ALA A 540 -11.94 -115.63 92.10
C ALA A 540 -10.78 -116.64 92.27
N ALA A 541 -9.84 -116.70 91.32
CA ALA A 541 -8.64 -117.54 91.41
C ALA A 541 -7.70 -117.09 92.55
N LEU A 542 -7.55 -115.78 92.78
CA LEU A 542 -6.78 -115.25 93.90
C LEU A 542 -7.42 -115.56 95.26
N ARG A 543 -8.74 -115.42 95.42
CA ARG A 543 -9.44 -115.78 96.66
C ARG A 543 -9.32 -117.26 97.00
N HIS A 544 -9.35 -118.13 95.99
CA HIS A 544 -9.14 -119.57 96.19
C HIS A 544 -7.69 -119.91 96.57
N SER A 545 -6.71 -119.15 96.10
CA SER A 545 -5.29 -119.28 96.49
C SER A 545 -5.03 -118.72 97.90
N GLU A 546 -5.67 -117.61 98.26
CA GLU A 546 -5.52 -116.95 99.56
C GLU A 546 -6.19 -117.75 100.70
N ALA A 547 -7.35 -118.36 100.46
CA ALA A 547 -7.98 -119.28 101.41
C ALA A 547 -7.13 -120.54 101.67
N ARG A 548 -6.43 -121.07 100.64
CA ARG A 548 -5.45 -122.16 100.81
C ARG A 548 -4.26 -121.75 101.66
N PHE A 549 -3.75 -120.52 101.46
CA PHE A 549 -2.59 -120.02 102.19
C PHE A 549 -2.92 -119.73 103.67
N ARG A 550 -4.13 -119.24 103.96
CA ARG A 550 -4.58 -118.95 105.33
C ARG A 550 -4.85 -120.22 106.15
N ALA A 551 -5.42 -121.27 105.54
CA ALA A 551 -5.62 -122.57 106.19
C ALA A 551 -4.30 -123.29 106.53
N LEU A 552 -3.22 -123.03 105.78
CA LEU A 552 -1.88 -123.57 106.02
C LEU A 552 -1.19 -122.96 107.25
N PHE A 553 -1.58 -121.75 107.68
CA PHE A 553 -0.96 -121.05 108.81
C PHE A 553 -1.63 -121.34 110.16
N GLU A 554 -2.94 -121.67 110.18
CA GLU A 554 -3.66 -121.94 111.44
C GLU A 554 -3.54 -123.41 111.92
N ALA A 555 -3.01 -124.32 111.08
CA ALA A 555 -2.89 -125.75 111.39
C ALA A 555 -1.48 -126.18 111.87
N VAL A 556 -0.53 -125.26 112.07
CA VAL A 556 0.85 -125.58 112.44
C VAL A 556 1.21 -125.01 113.82
N PRO A 557 1.21 -125.83 114.89
CA PRO A 557 1.76 -125.44 116.18
C PRO A 557 3.29 -125.62 116.15
N ILE A 558 4.04 -124.52 116.27
CA ILE A 558 5.49 -124.59 116.56
C ILE A 558 5.75 -123.82 117.86
N PRO A 559 6.07 -124.52 118.96
CA PRO A 559 6.69 -123.92 120.15
C PRO A 559 8.17 -123.68 119.87
N VAL A 560 8.86 -122.86 120.68
CA VAL A 560 10.13 -123.25 121.33
C VAL A 560 10.81 -122.10 122.10
N LEU A 561 11.09 -122.45 123.36
CA LEU A 561 12.13 -122.07 124.32
C LEU A 561 12.35 -120.60 124.76
N VAL A 562 11.86 -120.38 125.97
CA VAL A 562 12.56 -119.70 127.07
C VAL A 562 13.83 -120.48 127.44
N THR A 563 14.96 -119.79 127.60
CA THR A 563 16.08 -120.24 128.44
C THR A 563 16.50 -119.12 129.39
N ARG A 564 16.25 -119.39 130.68
CA ARG A 564 16.64 -118.75 131.96
C ARG A 564 16.73 -117.22 132.06
#